data_AF-A0A0F8YID6-F1
#
_entry.id   AF-A0A0F8YID6-F1
#
_cell.length_a   1.000
_cell.length_b   1.000
_cell.length_c   1.000
_cell.angle_alpha   90.00
_cell.angle_beta   90.00
_cell.angle_gamma   90.00
#
_symmetry.space_group_name_H-M   'P 1'
#
loop_
_entity.id
_entity.type
_entity.pdbx_description
1 polymer ?
#
loop_
_entity_poly.entity_id
_entity_poly.type
_entity_poly.pdbx_seq_one_letter_code
_entity_poly.pdbx_strand_id
1 'polypeptide(L)'
;KDRSDPAGQLHANFRLEGDGEYLALVRPDGTTVEHAYAPAYPQQVADISYGVIESSSTLVPEGAPVNYHVGEPSDAGVEATWADLDFDASAFSGSRQVLITEVGAGTPDYIEIQNVSSNVIDTKGWFVAVNVGTSNEINRVTETYWGLDYLDDTMDPGEIVFTTDLSGSPEYFGSNIFWSVGQKGWAMIVDGVGNVVDFVVWGYADVTLDTIVNGFPVTSNGLWNGSSASWSGVLSESTLERFGNTDNNDASDFRAIDPDQPDLPNLGQQNSGLSVPFLHSPGSSATTGVGFSTDPADFAAAVETDVESAMLGVNASLWMRIPLEVPDTSTIDMLQLRMQYNDGFVAYLDGQEIARRNAPVTPHWDSAATATRTVAESLVYEELNVSSVLGTLQEGAHMLAIHGL
;
A
#
# COMPACT_ATOMS: atom_id res chain seq x y z
N LYS A 1 36.54 9.34 -47.45
CA LYS A 1 35.39 8.96 -48.31
C LYS A 1 35.31 10.00 -49.41
N ASP A 2 35.72 9.67 -50.63
CA ASP A 2 35.55 10.57 -51.77
C ASP A 2 34.16 10.28 -52.37
N ARG A 3 33.24 11.25 -52.29
CA ARG A 3 31.86 11.14 -52.76
C ARG A 3 31.64 12.14 -53.88
N SER A 4 31.34 11.66 -55.08
CA SER A 4 30.79 12.49 -56.14
C SER A 4 29.63 11.86 -56.92
N ASP A 5 29.35 10.56 -56.78
CA ASP A 5 28.25 9.90 -57.47
C ASP A 5 27.19 9.32 -56.51
N PRO A 6 26.00 9.96 -56.40
CA PRO A 6 24.89 9.46 -55.61
C PRO A 6 24.16 8.24 -56.19
N ALA A 7 24.46 7.81 -57.43
CA ALA A 7 23.88 6.62 -58.06
C ALA A 7 24.75 5.35 -57.92
N GLY A 8 25.97 5.48 -57.40
CA GLY A 8 26.89 4.36 -57.19
C GLY A 8 26.48 3.45 -56.03
N GLN A 9 26.87 2.17 -56.12
CA GLN A 9 26.62 1.20 -55.06
C GLN A 9 27.34 1.63 -53.77
N LEU A 10 26.58 1.73 -52.68
CA LEU A 10 27.10 2.15 -51.38
C LEU A 10 27.94 1.02 -50.78
N HIS A 11 29.20 1.32 -50.47
CA HIS A 11 30.12 0.39 -49.80
C HIS A 11 30.84 1.11 -48.64
N ALA A 12 31.13 0.38 -47.56
CA ALA A 12 32.05 0.84 -46.53
C ALA A 12 33.49 0.62 -47.03
N ASN A 13 34.39 1.58 -46.78
CA ASN A 13 35.80 1.46 -47.13
C ASN A 13 36.63 0.78 -46.03
N PHE A 14 35.97 0.07 -45.13
CA PHE A 14 36.55 -0.71 -44.04
C PHE A 14 35.71 -1.96 -43.84
N ARG A 15 36.33 -2.97 -43.24
CA ARG A 15 35.71 -4.24 -42.85
C ARG A 15 36.27 -4.62 -41.47
N LEU A 16 35.44 -5.25 -40.65
CA LEU A 16 35.84 -5.89 -39.41
C LEU A 16 36.26 -7.35 -39.65
N GLU A 17 37.30 -7.82 -38.98
CA GLU A 17 37.81 -9.20 -39.08
C GLU A 17 36.81 -10.23 -38.52
N GLY A 18 36.66 -11.36 -39.20
CA GLY A 18 35.70 -12.39 -38.77
C GLY A 18 36.09 -13.09 -37.48
N ASP A 19 37.39 -13.22 -37.20
CA ASP A 19 37.90 -13.99 -36.06
C ASP A 19 38.24 -13.14 -34.82
N GLY A 20 37.89 -11.84 -34.85
CA GLY A 20 38.12 -10.89 -33.76
C GLY A 20 39.28 -9.92 -33.99
N GLU A 21 39.05 -8.64 -33.69
CA GLU A 21 40.10 -7.62 -33.55
C GLU A 21 39.72 -6.61 -32.45
N TYR A 22 40.66 -5.75 -32.04
CA TYR A 22 40.35 -4.67 -31.11
C TYR A 22 39.38 -3.68 -31.75
N LEU A 23 38.25 -3.44 -31.08
CA LEU A 23 37.25 -2.48 -31.53
C LEU A 23 36.89 -1.56 -30.37
N ALA A 24 36.96 -0.26 -30.58
CA ALA A 24 36.65 0.73 -29.55
C ALA A 24 35.83 1.91 -30.10
N LEU A 25 34.92 2.41 -29.27
CA LEU A 25 34.34 3.74 -29.42
C LEU A 25 35.25 4.73 -28.68
N VAL A 26 35.77 5.72 -29.40
CA VAL A 26 36.70 6.71 -28.84
C VAL A 26 36.04 8.09 -28.91
N ARG A 27 36.18 8.88 -27.84
CA ARG A 27 35.68 10.26 -27.78
C ARG A 27 36.31 11.12 -28.88
N PRO A 28 35.71 12.29 -29.22
CA PRO A 28 36.27 13.21 -30.21
C PRO A 28 37.70 13.71 -29.91
N ASP A 29 38.17 13.60 -28.66
CA ASP A 29 39.56 13.88 -28.27
C ASP A 29 40.57 12.87 -28.85
N GLY A 30 40.09 11.77 -29.43
CA GLY A 30 40.90 10.75 -30.10
C GLY A 30 41.74 9.89 -29.16
N THR A 31 41.56 10.01 -27.84
CA THR A 31 42.39 9.31 -26.84
C THR A 31 41.59 8.63 -25.75
N THR A 32 40.42 9.16 -25.36
CA THR A 32 39.56 8.52 -24.35
C THR A 32 38.70 7.44 -24.99
N VAL A 33 38.95 6.19 -24.59
CA VAL A 33 38.12 5.03 -24.95
C VAL A 33 36.85 5.07 -24.11
N GLU A 34 35.70 5.18 -24.77
CA GLU A 34 34.38 5.15 -24.13
C GLU A 34 33.91 3.71 -23.90
N HIS A 35 34.17 2.84 -24.87
CA HIS A 35 33.85 1.41 -24.79
C HIS A 35 34.80 0.64 -25.71
N ALA A 36 35.19 -0.58 -25.32
CA ALA A 36 36.04 -1.41 -26.16
C ALA A 36 35.81 -2.91 -25.96
N TYR A 37 35.93 -3.65 -27.06
CA TYR A 37 36.17 -5.08 -27.05
C TYR A 37 37.68 -5.34 -27.06
N ALA A 38 38.23 -5.70 -25.90
CA ALA A 38 39.65 -5.91 -25.69
C ALA A 38 39.96 -7.32 -25.16
N PRO A 39 41.03 -7.99 -25.63
CA PRO A 39 41.93 -7.56 -26.71
C PRO A 39 41.31 -7.67 -28.10
N ALA A 40 40.19 -8.40 -28.25
CA ALA A 40 39.44 -8.53 -29.47
C ALA A 40 37.97 -8.88 -29.17
N TYR A 41 37.04 -8.58 -30.08
CA TYR A 41 35.69 -9.15 -30.02
C TYR A 41 35.68 -10.64 -30.43
N PRO A 42 34.67 -11.44 -30.02
CA PRO A 42 34.56 -12.86 -30.37
C PRO A 42 34.34 -13.11 -31.86
N GLN A 43 34.63 -14.33 -32.32
CA GLN A 43 34.40 -14.75 -33.70
C GLN A 43 32.96 -14.46 -34.17
N GLN A 44 32.86 -13.79 -35.32
CA GLN A 44 31.63 -13.40 -35.98
C GLN A 44 31.19 -14.50 -36.95
N VAL A 45 29.88 -14.74 -37.00
CA VAL A 45 29.28 -15.71 -37.93
C VAL A 45 28.60 -14.93 -39.05
N ALA A 46 28.77 -15.38 -40.29
CA ALA A 46 28.11 -14.78 -41.44
C ALA A 46 26.59 -14.79 -41.24
N ASP A 47 25.94 -13.70 -41.64
CA ASP A 47 24.48 -13.51 -41.56
C ASP A 47 23.88 -13.54 -40.13
N ILE A 48 24.72 -13.39 -39.10
CA ILE A 48 24.29 -13.20 -37.71
C ILE A 48 24.78 -11.85 -37.21
N SER A 49 23.85 -10.96 -36.84
CA SER A 49 24.20 -9.70 -36.19
C SER A 49 24.78 -9.97 -34.80
N TYR A 50 25.93 -9.38 -34.53
CA TYR A 50 26.55 -9.36 -33.20
C TYR A 50 26.26 -8.03 -32.51
N GLY A 51 25.99 -8.10 -31.22
CA GLY A 51 25.68 -6.95 -30.39
C GLY A 51 25.62 -7.37 -28.93
N VAL A 52 25.51 -6.38 -28.06
CA VAL A 52 25.16 -6.63 -26.66
C VAL A 52 23.70 -7.06 -26.64
N ILE A 53 23.40 -8.20 -26.01
CA ILE A 53 22.02 -8.59 -25.76
C ILE A 53 21.53 -7.69 -24.63
N GLU A 54 20.79 -6.64 -24.96
CA GLU A 54 20.08 -5.86 -23.96
C GLU A 54 19.00 -6.76 -23.35
N SER A 55 19.20 -7.13 -22.09
CA SER A 55 18.20 -7.81 -21.28
C SER A 55 17.67 -6.78 -20.31
N SER A 56 16.36 -6.52 -20.33
CA SER A 56 15.72 -5.64 -19.36
C SER A 56 14.96 -6.48 -18.33
N SER A 57 15.04 -6.05 -17.07
CA SER A 57 14.20 -6.53 -15.98
C SER A 57 13.37 -5.36 -15.47
N THR A 58 12.14 -5.66 -15.04
CA THR A 58 11.26 -4.67 -14.40
C THR A 58 11.38 -4.84 -12.90
N LEU A 59 11.82 -3.79 -12.20
CA LEU A 59 11.92 -3.79 -10.73
C LEU A 59 10.59 -3.41 -10.07
N VAL A 60 9.84 -2.49 -10.70
CA VAL A 60 8.52 -2.03 -10.26
C VAL A 60 7.55 -2.16 -11.44
N PRO A 61 6.65 -3.16 -11.45
CA PRO A 61 5.63 -3.29 -12.49
C PRO A 61 4.46 -2.29 -12.29
N GLU A 62 3.65 -2.13 -13.33
CA GLU A 62 2.28 -1.59 -13.20
C GLU A 62 1.47 -2.50 -12.26
N GLY A 63 0.63 -1.91 -11.40
CA GLY A 63 -0.06 -2.66 -10.35
C GLY A 63 0.81 -3.10 -9.17
N ALA A 64 2.04 -2.58 -9.05
CA ALA A 64 2.90 -2.89 -7.91
C ALA A 64 2.30 -2.36 -6.59
N PRO A 65 2.41 -3.11 -5.46
CA PRO A 65 1.96 -2.62 -4.16
C PRO A 65 2.64 -1.30 -3.79
N VAL A 66 1.88 -0.36 -3.22
CA VAL A 66 2.37 0.95 -2.78
C VAL A 66 1.77 1.33 -1.43
N ASN A 67 2.60 1.94 -0.57
CA ASN A 67 2.09 2.70 0.58
C ASN A 67 1.97 4.16 0.18
N TYR A 68 0.86 4.82 0.49
CA TYR A 68 0.68 6.24 0.17
C TYR A 68 0.21 7.07 1.35
N HIS A 69 0.45 8.37 1.30
CA HIS A 69 0.01 9.33 2.31
C HIS A 69 -0.32 10.66 1.64
N VAL A 70 -1.52 11.18 1.85
CA VAL A 70 -1.83 12.54 1.43
C VAL A 70 -1.31 13.48 2.51
N GLY A 71 -0.50 14.47 2.11
CA GLY A 71 0.15 15.34 3.09
C GLY A 71 -0.87 16.05 3.99
N GLU A 72 -0.46 16.35 5.20
CA GLU A 72 -1.24 17.11 6.18
C GLU A 72 -0.36 18.11 6.95
N PRO A 73 -0.94 19.11 7.63
CA PRO A 73 -0.16 20.10 8.37
C PRO A 73 0.82 19.50 9.40
N SER A 74 0.53 18.30 9.94
CA SER A 74 1.40 17.54 10.85
C SER A 74 2.75 17.17 10.23
N ASP A 75 2.80 17.05 8.90
CA ASP A 75 3.96 16.56 8.16
C ASP A 75 5.04 17.61 7.95
N ALA A 76 4.83 18.84 8.42
CA ALA A 76 5.82 19.90 8.33
C ALA A 76 7.13 19.48 9.03
N GLY A 77 8.19 19.33 8.24
CA GLY A 77 9.52 18.87 8.68
C GLY A 77 9.82 17.40 8.39
N VAL A 78 8.84 16.60 7.98
CA VAL A 78 9.00 15.18 7.60
C VAL A 78 9.55 15.04 6.17
N GLU A 79 9.49 16.12 5.37
CA GLU A 79 9.85 16.12 3.93
C GLU A 79 11.32 15.77 3.66
N ALA A 80 12.18 15.89 4.69
CA ALA A 80 13.60 15.61 4.58
C ALA A 80 13.96 14.11 4.68
N THR A 81 13.08 13.27 5.26
CA THR A 81 13.41 11.89 5.62
C THR A 81 12.41 10.86 5.12
N TRP A 82 11.19 11.27 4.75
CA TRP A 82 10.14 10.33 4.34
C TRP A 82 10.47 9.46 3.14
N ALA A 83 11.45 9.85 2.32
CA ALA A 83 11.89 9.13 1.13
C ALA A 83 13.02 8.12 1.42
N ASP A 84 13.61 8.15 2.62
CA ASP A 84 14.74 7.29 2.99
C ASP A 84 14.31 5.82 3.07
N LEU A 85 15.25 4.90 2.84
CA LEU A 85 15.00 3.45 2.93
C LEU A 85 14.44 3.06 4.29
N ASP A 86 15.05 3.57 5.36
CA ASP A 86 14.74 3.20 6.75
C ASP A 86 13.62 4.06 7.39
N PHE A 87 12.92 4.89 6.61
CA PHE A 87 11.82 5.70 7.13
C PHE A 87 10.65 4.82 7.62
N ASP A 88 10.22 5.08 8.86
CA ASP A 88 9.03 4.46 9.44
C ASP A 88 7.77 5.09 8.86
N ALA A 89 7.21 4.42 7.85
CA ALA A 89 5.98 4.84 7.17
C ALA A 89 4.70 4.28 7.84
N SER A 90 4.76 3.83 9.09
CA SER A 90 3.57 3.32 9.81
C SER A 90 2.44 4.34 9.98
N ALA A 91 2.73 5.63 9.80
CA ALA A 91 1.76 6.72 9.80
C ALA A 91 1.14 7.02 8.42
N PHE A 92 1.68 6.46 7.32
CA PHE A 92 1.13 6.67 5.98
C PHE A 92 -0.14 5.82 5.81
N SER A 93 -1.22 6.42 5.29
CA SER A 93 -2.50 5.74 5.07
C SER A 93 -2.33 4.41 4.33
N GLY A 94 -2.80 3.34 4.96
CA GLY A 94 -2.50 1.94 4.62
C GLY A 94 -2.10 1.09 5.83
N SER A 95 -1.75 1.71 6.96
CA SER A 95 -1.57 1.04 8.24
C SER A 95 -2.88 0.98 9.03
N ARG A 96 -3.33 -0.21 9.44
CA ARG A 96 -4.48 -0.32 10.35
C ARG A 96 -4.03 0.03 11.76
N GLN A 97 -4.70 1.02 12.33
CA GLN A 97 -4.25 1.61 13.59
C GLN A 97 -4.97 1.01 14.80
N VAL A 98 -6.30 0.88 14.72
CA VAL A 98 -7.12 0.22 15.74
C VAL A 98 -7.89 -0.91 15.08
N LEU A 99 -7.79 -2.11 15.65
CA LEU A 99 -8.44 -3.32 15.13
C LEU A 99 -9.36 -3.93 16.17
N ILE A 100 -10.41 -4.59 15.69
CA ILE A 100 -11.17 -5.57 16.46
C ILE A 100 -10.29 -6.79 16.63
N THR A 101 -9.78 -6.99 17.83
CA THR A 101 -8.88 -8.11 18.15
C THR A 101 -9.66 -9.32 18.63
N GLU A 102 -10.81 -9.13 19.26
CA GLU A 102 -11.55 -10.23 19.84
C GLU A 102 -13.06 -10.00 19.80
N VAL A 103 -13.83 -11.05 19.48
CA VAL A 103 -15.30 -11.05 19.65
C VAL A 103 -15.76 -12.33 20.33
N GLY A 104 -16.49 -12.19 21.43
CA GLY A 104 -17.13 -13.28 22.16
C GLY A 104 -18.62 -13.31 21.91
N ALA A 105 -19.14 -14.44 21.44
CA ALA A 105 -20.58 -14.68 21.24
C ALA A 105 -21.19 -15.58 22.35
N GLY A 106 -20.57 -15.55 23.53
CA GLY A 106 -20.87 -16.40 24.69
C GLY A 106 -21.95 -15.82 25.59
N THR A 107 -21.79 -15.98 26.90
CA THR A 107 -22.62 -15.28 27.88
C THR A 107 -21.73 -14.87 29.06
N PRO A 108 -21.32 -13.60 29.15
CA PRO A 108 -21.75 -12.46 28.32
C PRO A 108 -21.10 -12.41 26.92
N ASP A 109 -21.71 -11.65 26.01
CA ASP A 109 -21.12 -11.26 24.72
C ASP A 109 -20.15 -10.09 24.93
N TYR A 110 -19.10 -9.99 24.11
CA TYR A 110 -18.11 -8.92 24.20
C TYR A 110 -17.39 -8.62 22.88
N ILE A 111 -16.78 -7.43 22.83
CA ILE A 111 -15.90 -6.97 21.75
C ILE A 111 -14.65 -6.39 22.41
N GLU A 112 -13.48 -6.73 21.89
CA GLU A 112 -12.20 -6.12 22.21
C GLU A 112 -11.63 -5.42 20.98
N ILE A 113 -11.04 -4.24 21.20
CA ILE A 113 -10.25 -3.53 20.22
C ILE A 113 -8.86 -3.23 20.78
N GLN A 114 -7.86 -3.20 19.90
CA GLN A 114 -6.49 -2.83 20.26
C GLN A 114 -5.95 -1.77 19.30
N ASN A 115 -5.23 -0.79 19.83
CA ASN A 115 -4.32 0.01 19.01
C ASN A 115 -3.11 -0.85 18.64
N VAL A 116 -3.11 -1.35 17.42
CA VAL A 116 -2.08 -2.22 16.87
C VAL A 116 -0.98 -1.45 16.15
N SER A 117 -0.92 -0.12 16.29
CA SER A 117 0.13 0.72 15.71
C SER A 117 1.20 1.09 16.74
N SER A 118 2.25 1.76 16.27
CA SER A 118 3.28 2.41 17.09
C SER A 118 2.90 3.83 17.54
N ASN A 119 1.74 4.34 17.13
CA ASN A 119 1.31 5.74 17.33
C ASN A 119 0.16 5.85 18.33
N VAL A 120 0.06 7.00 19.01
CA VAL A 120 -1.18 7.35 19.73
C VAL A 120 -2.23 7.71 18.70
N ILE A 121 -3.45 7.15 18.82
CA ILE A 121 -4.55 7.35 17.87
C ILE A 121 -5.60 8.26 18.49
N ASP A 122 -6.05 9.28 17.76
CA ASP A 122 -7.22 10.08 18.14
C ASP A 122 -8.49 9.30 17.79
N THR A 123 -9.24 8.91 18.82
CA THR A 123 -10.49 8.14 18.72
C THR A 123 -11.72 8.98 19.02
N LYS A 124 -11.58 10.31 19.03
CA LYS A 124 -12.70 11.23 19.31
C LYS A 124 -13.86 11.01 18.34
N GLY A 125 -15.05 10.76 18.89
CA GLY A 125 -16.26 10.53 18.12
C GLY A 125 -16.34 9.15 17.47
N TRP A 126 -15.31 8.30 17.64
CA TRP A 126 -15.34 6.94 17.12
C TRP A 126 -16.30 6.08 17.93
N PHE A 127 -16.85 5.06 17.30
CA PHE A 127 -17.74 4.12 17.97
C PHE A 127 -17.68 2.74 17.34
N VAL A 128 -18.05 1.74 18.14
CA VAL A 128 -18.25 0.36 17.69
C VAL A 128 -19.73 0.09 17.49
N ALA A 129 -20.08 -0.40 16.32
CA ALA A 129 -21.40 -0.87 15.96
C ALA A 129 -21.43 -2.39 15.84
N VAL A 130 -22.60 -2.96 16.17
CA VAL A 130 -22.85 -4.40 16.07
C VAL A 130 -24.21 -4.65 15.42
N ASN A 131 -24.40 -5.87 14.93
CA ASN A 131 -25.68 -6.29 14.38
C ASN A 131 -26.53 -7.12 15.34
N VAL A 132 -27.78 -7.35 14.95
CA VAL A 132 -28.64 -8.34 15.58
C VAL A 132 -28.37 -9.72 14.97
N GLY A 133 -27.32 -10.37 15.46
CA GLY A 133 -26.73 -11.61 14.91
C GLY A 133 -27.58 -12.88 15.01
N THR A 134 -28.66 -12.88 15.80
CA THR A 134 -29.65 -13.98 15.82
C THR A 134 -30.55 -14.05 14.59
N SER A 135 -30.43 -13.10 13.65
CA SER A 135 -31.24 -13.04 12.43
C SER A 135 -30.42 -13.40 11.17
N ASN A 136 -31.11 -13.79 10.10
CA ASN A 136 -30.48 -13.92 8.78
C ASN A 136 -30.23 -12.57 8.09
N GLU A 137 -30.55 -11.45 8.74
CA GLU A 137 -30.51 -10.11 8.17
C GLU A 137 -29.17 -9.44 8.49
N ILE A 138 -28.22 -9.49 7.55
CA ILE A 138 -26.90 -8.86 7.72
C ILE A 138 -26.99 -7.34 7.91
N ASN A 139 -27.99 -6.68 7.32
CA ASN A 139 -28.16 -5.23 7.38
C ASN A 139 -28.84 -4.72 8.67
N ARG A 140 -29.22 -5.61 9.60
CA ARG A 140 -29.94 -5.22 10.83
C ARG A 140 -28.95 -4.84 11.94
N VAL A 141 -28.66 -3.55 12.03
CA VAL A 141 -27.79 -2.92 13.05
C VAL A 141 -28.54 -2.77 14.38
N THR A 142 -27.83 -2.79 15.51
CA THR A 142 -28.39 -2.37 16.79
C THR A 142 -28.59 -0.85 16.85
N GLU A 143 -29.44 -0.38 17.77
CA GLU A 143 -29.64 1.06 18.00
C GLU A 143 -28.63 1.64 19.01
N THR A 144 -27.94 0.77 19.75
CA THR A 144 -26.87 1.12 20.70
C THR A 144 -25.51 0.94 20.04
N TYR A 145 -24.60 1.85 20.35
CA TYR A 145 -23.21 1.85 19.92
C TYR A 145 -22.31 2.02 21.14
N TRP A 146 -21.13 1.42 21.10
CA TRP A 146 -20.10 1.66 22.10
C TRP A 146 -19.20 2.81 21.64
N GLY A 147 -19.48 4.02 22.11
CA GLY A 147 -18.66 5.20 21.79
C GLY A 147 -17.33 5.17 22.52
N LEU A 148 -16.25 5.58 21.85
CA LEU A 148 -14.88 5.58 22.38
C LEU A 148 -14.50 6.90 23.07
N ASP A 149 -15.42 7.87 23.11
CA ASP A 149 -15.26 9.21 23.71
C ASP A 149 -14.90 9.24 25.21
N TYR A 150 -14.90 8.10 25.89
CA TYR A 150 -14.50 8.00 27.30
C TYR A 150 -13.02 7.64 27.48
N LEU A 151 -12.30 7.32 26.40
CA LEU A 151 -10.88 6.95 26.40
C LEU A 151 -9.94 8.17 26.35
N ASP A 152 -10.24 9.25 27.09
CA ASP A 152 -9.52 10.53 26.93
C ASP A 152 -9.45 11.02 25.46
N ASP A 153 -10.37 10.55 24.61
CA ASP A 153 -10.40 10.71 23.14
C ASP A 153 -9.17 10.13 22.39
N THR A 154 -8.37 9.27 23.02
CA THR A 154 -7.18 8.66 22.38
C THR A 154 -6.98 7.20 22.74
N MET A 155 -6.19 6.47 21.94
CA MET A 155 -5.63 5.17 22.33
C MET A 155 -4.11 5.16 22.23
N ASP A 156 -3.42 4.80 23.31
CA ASP A 156 -1.95 4.66 23.35
C ASP A 156 -1.47 3.46 22.51
N PRO A 157 -0.22 3.44 22.00
CA PRO A 157 0.33 2.29 21.29
C PRO A 157 0.21 0.98 22.09
N GLY A 158 -0.43 -0.02 21.50
CA GLY A 158 -0.66 -1.32 22.15
C GLY A 158 -1.81 -1.35 23.16
N GLU A 159 -2.50 -0.23 23.40
CA GLU A 159 -3.63 -0.17 24.32
C GLU A 159 -4.77 -1.08 23.89
N ILE A 160 -5.35 -1.81 24.85
CA ILE A 160 -6.44 -2.76 24.66
C ILE A 160 -7.61 -2.32 25.52
N VAL A 161 -8.78 -2.23 24.89
CA VAL A 161 -10.03 -1.87 25.55
C VAL A 161 -11.14 -2.78 25.05
N PHE A 162 -12.14 -3.00 25.88
CA PHE A 162 -13.25 -3.90 25.54
C PHE A 162 -14.58 -3.40 26.09
N THR A 163 -15.65 -3.99 25.56
CA THR A 163 -17.01 -3.82 26.04
C THR A 163 -17.72 -5.15 26.12
N THR A 164 -18.72 -5.24 27.00
CA THR A 164 -19.51 -6.45 27.22
C THR A 164 -21.00 -6.13 27.40
N ASP A 165 -21.87 -7.07 27.10
CA ASP A 165 -23.31 -6.95 27.37
C ASP A 165 -23.71 -7.32 28.81
N LEU A 166 -22.73 -7.57 29.68
CA LEU A 166 -22.96 -7.81 31.10
C LEU A 166 -23.51 -6.57 31.81
N SER A 167 -24.82 -6.55 32.04
CA SER A 167 -25.49 -5.48 32.77
C SER A 167 -24.84 -5.23 34.14
N GLY A 168 -24.31 -4.02 34.33
CA GLY A 168 -23.65 -3.59 35.57
C GLY A 168 -22.13 -3.66 35.53
N SER A 169 -21.52 -4.15 34.44
CA SER A 169 -20.07 -3.99 34.20
C SER A 169 -19.72 -2.50 33.99
N PRO A 170 -18.52 -2.05 34.41
CA PRO A 170 -18.00 -0.75 33.98
C PRO A 170 -17.89 -0.63 32.45
N GLU A 171 -17.63 -1.75 31.79
CA GLU A 171 -17.46 -1.88 30.34
C GLU A 171 -18.78 -2.23 29.63
N TYR A 172 -19.93 -1.92 30.24
CA TYR A 172 -21.22 -2.28 29.69
C TYR A 172 -21.49 -1.56 28.35
N PHE A 173 -21.81 -2.34 27.31
CA PHE A 173 -22.14 -1.86 25.96
C PHE A 173 -23.33 -0.89 25.94
N GLY A 174 -24.14 -0.88 27.00
CA GLY A 174 -25.35 -0.05 27.10
C GLY A 174 -26.63 -0.81 26.73
N SER A 175 -26.51 -1.97 26.10
CA SER A 175 -27.62 -2.89 25.83
C SER A 175 -27.14 -4.34 25.72
N ASN A 176 -28.09 -5.27 25.59
CA ASN A 176 -27.79 -6.63 25.19
C ASN A 176 -27.14 -6.65 23.81
N ILE A 177 -26.06 -7.40 23.63
CA ILE A 177 -25.54 -7.75 22.30
C ILE A 177 -26.28 -9.04 21.91
N PHE A 178 -26.90 -9.07 20.73
CA PHE A 178 -27.78 -10.17 20.36
C PHE A 178 -27.04 -11.21 19.52
N TRP A 179 -25.92 -11.71 20.04
CA TRP A 179 -25.15 -12.79 19.45
C TRP A 179 -25.39 -14.10 20.19
N SER A 180 -24.91 -15.19 19.60
CA SER A 180 -24.97 -16.52 20.19
C SER A 180 -23.92 -17.39 19.50
N VAL A 181 -23.25 -18.25 20.27
CA VAL A 181 -22.22 -19.17 19.76
C VAL A 181 -22.75 -19.96 18.55
N GLY A 182 -21.98 -19.94 17.46
CA GLY A 182 -22.31 -20.63 16.22
C GLY A 182 -23.46 -20.02 15.40
N GLN A 183 -24.01 -18.87 15.83
CA GLN A 183 -24.89 -18.04 15.02
C GLN A 183 -24.08 -17.00 14.24
N LYS A 184 -24.78 -16.06 13.62
CA LYS A 184 -24.21 -15.05 12.73
C LYS A 184 -23.92 -13.77 13.52
N GLY A 185 -23.11 -12.91 12.96
CA GLY A 185 -22.88 -11.61 13.54
C GLY A 185 -21.79 -10.84 12.83
N TRP A 186 -21.69 -9.56 13.16
CA TRP A 186 -20.56 -8.72 12.81
C TRP A 186 -20.40 -7.59 13.81
N ALA A 187 -19.16 -7.11 13.91
CA ALA A 187 -18.76 -5.91 14.63
C ALA A 187 -17.98 -4.98 13.71
N MET A 188 -18.08 -3.68 13.94
CA MET A 188 -17.51 -2.65 13.08
C MET A 188 -17.03 -1.47 13.91
N ILE A 189 -15.81 -1.00 13.65
CA ILE A 189 -15.32 0.28 14.18
C ILE A 189 -15.61 1.36 13.13
N VAL A 190 -16.18 2.48 13.55
CA VAL A 190 -16.47 3.62 12.70
C VAL A 190 -15.85 4.87 13.31
N ASP A 191 -15.16 5.67 12.50
CA ASP A 191 -14.55 6.92 12.96
C ASP A 191 -15.58 8.04 13.18
N GLY A 192 -15.12 9.18 13.70
CA GLY A 192 -15.97 10.34 14.01
C GLY A 192 -16.64 11.01 12.82
N VAL A 193 -16.28 10.66 11.58
CA VAL A 193 -16.86 11.21 10.34
C VAL A 193 -17.59 10.15 9.50
N GLY A 194 -17.63 8.90 9.95
CA GLY A 194 -18.42 7.82 9.36
C GLY A 194 -17.66 6.81 8.51
N ASN A 195 -16.33 6.86 8.46
CA ASN A 195 -15.55 5.84 7.75
C ASN A 195 -15.43 4.58 8.59
N VAL A 196 -15.51 3.42 7.94
CA VAL A 196 -15.26 2.14 8.60
C VAL A 196 -13.75 1.95 8.78
N VAL A 197 -13.33 1.80 10.04
CA VAL A 197 -11.92 1.61 10.41
C VAL A 197 -11.53 0.13 10.39
N ASP A 198 -12.39 -0.73 10.93
CA ASP A 198 -12.20 -2.18 10.92
C ASP A 198 -13.55 -2.91 10.95
N PHE A 199 -13.57 -4.13 10.44
CA PHE A 199 -14.78 -4.93 10.31
C PHE A 199 -14.47 -6.41 10.47
N VAL A 200 -15.30 -7.11 11.26
CA VAL A 200 -15.29 -8.57 11.36
C VAL A 200 -16.70 -9.10 11.21
N VAL A 201 -16.85 -10.17 10.43
CA VAL A 201 -18.14 -10.83 10.16
C VAL A 201 -17.99 -12.34 10.24
N TRP A 202 -19.02 -13.02 10.75
CA TRP A 202 -19.04 -14.47 10.87
C TRP A 202 -20.41 -15.08 10.58
N GLY A 203 -20.40 -16.34 10.17
CA GLY A 203 -21.60 -17.15 9.92
C GLY A 203 -22.44 -16.74 8.70
N TYR A 204 -22.05 -15.72 7.95
CA TYR A 204 -22.73 -15.29 6.72
C TYR A 204 -22.09 -15.92 5.48
N ALA A 205 -22.91 -16.52 4.62
CA ALA A 205 -22.44 -17.10 3.36
C ALA A 205 -22.13 -16.04 2.28
N ASP A 206 -22.72 -14.85 2.43
CA ASP A 206 -22.56 -13.70 1.54
C ASP A 206 -22.46 -12.46 2.43
N VAL A 207 -21.39 -11.68 2.27
CA VAL A 207 -21.10 -10.46 3.04
C VAL A 207 -21.49 -9.26 2.18
N THR A 208 -22.79 -9.08 1.98
CA THR A 208 -23.33 -7.92 1.27
C THR A 208 -24.00 -6.97 2.26
N LEU A 209 -23.30 -5.89 2.59
CA LEU A 209 -23.78 -4.81 3.46
C LEU A 209 -24.32 -3.66 2.61
N ASP A 210 -25.50 -3.20 2.97
CA ASP A 210 -26.12 -1.95 2.50
C ASP A 210 -27.04 -1.46 3.63
N THR A 211 -26.47 -0.67 4.53
CA THR A 211 -27.16 -0.25 5.76
C THR A 211 -26.76 1.16 6.19
N ILE A 212 -27.43 1.63 7.24
CA ILE A 212 -27.14 2.91 7.88
C ILE A 212 -26.68 2.62 9.31
N VAL A 213 -25.45 3.01 9.62
CA VAL A 213 -24.85 2.87 10.95
C VAL A 213 -24.72 4.27 11.55
N ASN A 214 -25.47 4.56 12.62
CA ASN A 214 -25.46 5.87 13.29
C ASN A 214 -25.67 7.07 12.33
N GLY A 215 -26.47 6.89 11.29
CA GLY A 215 -26.72 7.91 10.26
C GLY A 215 -25.72 7.92 9.09
N PHE A 216 -24.64 7.14 9.16
CA PHE A 216 -23.67 6.99 8.08
C PHE A 216 -24.04 5.81 7.17
N PRO A 217 -24.07 6.00 5.84
CA PRO A 217 -24.27 4.91 4.90
C PRO A 217 -23.03 4.00 4.86
N VAL A 218 -23.24 2.69 4.96
CA VAL A 218 -22.17 1.70 4.91
C VAL A 218 -22.50 0.63 3.87
N THR A 219 -21.55 0.38 2.96
CA THR A 219 -21.66 -0.63 1.89
C THR A 219 -20.52 -1.63 1.98
N SER A 220 -20.70 -2.87 1.50
CA SER A 220 -19.67 -3.93 1.59
C SER A 220 -18.39 -3.71 0.76
N ASN A 221 -18.31 -2.65 -0.05
CA ASN A 221 -17.15 -2.43 -0.92
C ASN A 221 -15.88 -2.21 -0.09
N GLY A 222 -14.88 -3.08 -0.26
CA GLY A 222 -13.60 -3.02 0.45
C GLY A 222 -13.63 -3.42 1.93
N LEU A 223 -14.80 -3.77 2.49
CA LEU A 223 -14.93 -4.11 3.93
C LEU A 223 -14.46 -5.52 4.28
N TRP A 224 -14.73 -6.49 3.42
CA TRP A 224 -14.42 -7.90 3.67
C TRP A 224 -14.21 -8.68 2.38
N ASN A 225 -13.21 -9.54 2.38
CA ASN A 225 -12.82 -10.38 1.26
C ASN A 225 -13.25 -11.84 1.51
N GLY A 226 -13.99 -12.41 0.58
CA GLY A 226 -14.33 -13.84 0.60
C GLY A 226 -15.32 -14.23 1.72
N SER A 227 -15.12 -15.43 2.28
CA SER A 227 -16.04 -16.01 3.27
C SER A 227 -15.92 -15.31 4.61
N SER A 228 -17.03 -15.24 5.37
CA SER A 228 -17.01 -14.78 6.76
C SER A 228 -16.17 -15.69 7.66
N ALA A 229 -15.68 -15.16 8.79
CA ALA A 229 -15.05 -15.96 9.83
C ALA A 229 -15.97 -17.08 10.36
N SER A 230 -15.37 -18.11 10.96
CA SER A 230 -16.07 -19.36 11.31
C SER A 230 -15.79 -19.80 12.74
N TRP A 231 -16.85 -20.13 13.46
CA TRP A 231 -16.83 -20.78 14.77
C TRP A 231 -16.52 -22.29 14.71
N SER A 232 -16.13 -22.81 13.54
CA SER A 232 -16.01 -24.26 13.32
C SER A 232 -14.99 -24.89 14.25
N GLY A 233 -15.45 -25.83 15.08
CA GLY A 233 -14.60 -26.67 15.93
C GLY A 233 -14.79 -26.46 17.45
N VAL A 234 -15.69 -25.58 17.88
CA VAL A 234 -15.79 -25.18 19.30
C VAL A 234 -17.18 -25.37 19.90
N LEU A 235 -17.23 -25.69 21.20
CA LEU A 235 -18.43 -26.04 21.96
C LEU A 235 -18.55 -25.12 23.20
N SER A 236 -19.36 -24.06 23.08
CA SER A 236 -19.69 -23.04 24.11
C SER A 236 -18.56 -22.08 24.55
N GLU A 237 -18.94 -20.82 24.85
CA GLU A 237 -18.06 -19.75 25.39
C GLU A 237 -16.83 -19.40 24.54
N SER A 238 -16.89 -19.68 23.24
CA SER A 238 -15.80 -19.49 22.29
C SER A 238 -15.66 -18.04 21.86
N THR A 239 -14.43 -17.67 21.55
CA THR A 239 -14.06 -16.34 21.04
C THR A 239 -13.47 -16.45 19.63
N LEU A 240 -13.71 -15.45 18.79
CA LEU A 240 -12.93 -15.25 17.57
C LEU A 240 -11.83 -14.25 17.89
N GLU A 241 -10.60 -14.74 17.87
CA GLU A 241 -9.40 -13.94 18.08
C GLU A 241 -8.74 -13.64 16.74
N ARG A 242 -8.38 -12.38 16.55
CA ARG A 242 -7.42 -11.97 15.53
C ARG A 242 -6.04 -12.49 15.89
N PHE A 243 -5.25 -12.92 14.91
CA PHE A 243 -3.88 -13.39 15.11
C PHE A 243 -2.95 -12.97 13.96
N GLY A 244 -1.66 -13.24 14.12
CA GLY A 244 -0.65 -12.88 13.12
C GLY A 244 -0.17 -11.44 13.27
N ASN A 245 0.36 -10.90 12.19
CA ASN A 245 0.90 -9.53 12.12
C ASN A 245 0.36 -8.80 10.89
N THR A 246 -0.71 -9.33 10.29
CA THR A 246 -1.23 -8.86 9.02
C THR A 246 -2.74 -8.84 8.98
N ASP A 247 -3.30 -7.82 8.34
CA ASP A 247 -4.74 -7.73 8.15
C ASP A 247 -5.12 -7.83 6.66
N ASN A 248 -5.90 -8.87 6.34
CA ASN A 248 -6.36 -9.23 5.00
C ASN A 248 -7.82 -8.85 4.71
N ASN A 249 -8.55 -8.29 5.68
CA ASN A 249 -10.01 -8.14 5.63
C ASN A 249 -10.73 -9.47 5.38
N ASP A 250 -10.23 -10.60 5.88
CA ASP A 250 -10.88 -11.89 5.61
C ASP A 250 -10.84 -12.88 6.78
N ALA A 251 -11.47 -14.04 6.57
CA ALA A 251 -11.56 -15.08 7.59
C ALA A 251 -10.20 -15.64 8.01
N SER A 252 -9.12 -15.41 7.26
CA SER A 252 -7.77 -15.86 7.63
C SER A 252 -7.16 -15.04 8.76
N ASP A 253 -7.69 -13.84 9.03
CA ASP A 253 -7.25 -12.98 10.13
C ASP A 253 -7.70 -13.52 11.50
N PHE A 254 -8.72 -14.37 11.53
CA PHE A 254 -9.40 -14.83 12.75
C PHE A 254 -9.33 -16.34 12.95
N ARG A 255 -9.23 -16.75 14.21
CA ARG A 255 -9.36 -18.15 14.63
C ARG A 255 -10.33 -18.26 15.80
N ALA A 256 -11.05 -19.37 15.88
CA ALA A 256 -11.91 -19.65 17.03
C ALA A 256 -11.08 -20.34 18.14
N ILE A 257 -11.13 -19.80 19.36
CA ILE A 257 -10.46 -20.38 20.53
C ILE A 257 -11.49 -21.00 21.48
N ASP A 258 -11.14 -22.17 22.02
CA ASP A 258 -11.90 -22.92 23.02
C ASP A 258 -11.52 -22.46 24.44
N PRO A 259 -12.48 -22.04 25.28
CA PRO A 259 -12.22 -21.58 26.64
C PRO A 259 -11.70 -22.67 27.59
N ASP A 260 -11.65 -23.94 27.20
CA ASP A 260 -11.01 -25.01 27.99
C ASP A 260 -9.51 -25.23 27.63
N GLN A 261 -8.93 -24.43 26.73
CA GLN A 261 -7.49 -24.44 26.43
C GLN A 261 -6.69 -23.58 27.42
N PRO A 262 -5.40 -23.88 27.67
CA PRO A 262 -4.55 -23.09 28.56
C PRO A 262 -4.32 -21.63 28.10
N ASP A 263 -4.66 -21.33 26.83
CA ASP A 263 -4.76 -20.00 26.25
C ASP A 263 -6.23 -19.52 26.33
N LEU A 264 -6.75 -19.35 27.56
CA LEU A 264 -8.13 -18.91 27.82
C LEU A 264 -8.45 -17.59 27.07
N PRO A 265 -9.72 -17.28 26.74
CA PRO A 265 -10.13 -15.96 26.30
C PRO A 265 -9.55 -14.92 27.27
N ASN A 266 -8.72 -14.05 26.70
CA ASN A 266 -7.77 -13.22 27.42
C ASN A 266 -8.21 -11.76 27.44
N LEU A 267 -9.52 -11.52 27.31
CA LEU A 267 -10.18 -10.22 27.33
C LEU A 267 -9.44 -9.18 28.20
N GLY A 268 -8.98 -8.12 27.54
CA GLY A 268 -8.13 -7.09 28.12
C GLY A 268 -6.63 -7.42 28.05
N GLN A 269 -6.21 -8.43 27.29
CA GLN A 269 -4.82 -8.82 27.07
C GLN A 269 -4.59 -9.17 25.60
N GLN A 270 -3.37 -8.98 25.13
CA GLN A 270 -3.04 -9.22 23.73
C GLN A 270 -3.17 -10.70 23.37
N ASN A 271 -3.93 -10.99 22.31
CA ASN A 271 -4.12 -12.35 21.78
C ASN A 271 -2.80 -13.09 21.54
N SER A 272 -2.78 -14.37 21.88
CA SER A 272 -1.61 -15.22 21.68
C SER A 272 -1.28 -15.37 20.18
N GLY A 273 -0.11 -14.89 19.76
CA GLY A 273 0.31 -14.93 18.34
C GLY A 273 -0.13 -13.72 17.52
N LEU A 274 -0.80 -12.74 18.12
CA LEU A 274 -0.94 -11.39 17.58
C LEU A 274 0.37 -10.63 17.84
N SER A 275 0.97 -10.04 16.81
CA SER A 275 2.18 -9.22 16.93
C SER A 275 1.85 -7.78 16.57
N VAL A 276 2.15 -6.85 17.47
CA VAL A 276 2.05 -5.41 17.23
C VAL A 276 3.45 -4.82 17.00
N PRO A 277 3.63 -3.87 16.07
CA PRO A 277 2.58 -3.28 15.24
C PRO A 277 2.08 -4.21 14.12
N PHE A 278 0.79 -4.11 13.77
CA PHE A 278 0.20 -4.80 12.61
C PHE A 278 0.72 -4.15 11.32
N LEU A 279 1.28 -4.97 10.45
CA LEU A 279 1.59 -4.57 9.08
C LEU A 279 0.36 -4.85 8.21
N HIS A 280 0.01 -4.03 7.23
CA HIS A 280 -1.09 -4.39 6.31
C HIS A 280 -0.68 -5.52 5.36
N SER A 281 -1.61 -6.44 5.04
CA SER A 281 -1.34 -7.57 4.14
C SER A 281 -1.80 -7.18 2.76
N PRO A 282 -1.01 -7.44 1.70
CA PRO A 282 -1.38 -7.06 0.36
C PRO A 282 -2.61 -7.86 -0.15
N GLY A 283 -3.80 -7.30 0.04
CA GLY A 283 -5.07 -7.96 -0.33
C GLY A 283 -6.24 -7.01 -0.60
N SER A 284 -6.13 -5.75 -0.17
CA SER A 284 -6.90 -4.59 -0.67
C SER A 284 -5.95 -3.44 -1.03
N SER A 285 -4.75 -3.81 -1.49
CA SER A 285 -3.59 -2.94 -1.69
C SER A 285 -3.90 -1.76 -2.60
N ALA A 286 -3.55 -0.58 -2.13
CA ALA A 286 -3.16 0.46 -3.06
C ALA A 286 -2.05 -0.11 -3.96
N THR A 287 -2.27 -0.01 -5.26
CA THR A 287 -1.29 -0.30 -6.29
C THR A 287 -0.82 0.99 -6.95
N THR A 288 0.31 0.94 -7.64
CA THR A 288 0.76 2.03 -8.50
C THR A 288 -0.33 2.43 -9.49
N GLY A 289 -0.35 3.71 -9.92
CA GLY A 289 -1.56 4.31 -10.50
C GLY A 289 -2.42 5.00 -9.43
N VAL A 290 -1.78 5.64 -8.45
CA VAL A 290 -2.43 6.44 -7.41
C VAL A 290 -2.82 7.81 -7.98
N GLY A 291 -4.10 8.15 -7.93
CA GLY A 291 -4.61 9.42 -8.45
C GLY A 291 -6.13 9.49 -8.36
N PHE A 292 -6.73 10.46 -9.03
CA PHE A 292 -8.19 10.56 -9.15
C PHE A 292 -8.59 11.22 -10.46
N SER A 293 -9.88 11.12 -10.80
CA SER A 293 -10.44 11.81 -11.97
C SER A 293 -11.91 12.15 -11.77
N THR A 294 -12.23 13.44 -11.88
CA THR A 294 -13.63 13.91 -11.82
C THR A 294 -14.43 13.64 -13.11
N ASP A 295 -13.75 13.23 -14.20
CA ASP A 295 -14.37 12.73 -15.43
C ASP A 295 -13.84 11.31 -15.72
N PRO A 296 -14.67 10.26 -15.60
CA PRO A 296 -14.24 8.88 -15.86
C PRO A 296 -13.63 8.63 -17.24
N ALA A 297 -13.82 9.54 -18.21
CA ALA A 297 -13.22 9.45 -19.54
C ALA A 297 -11.76 9.92 -19.60
N ASP A 298 -11.29 10.71 -18.63
CA ASP A 298 -9.99 11.39 -18.71
C ASP A 298 -8.84 10.43 -18.39
N PHE A 299 -8.85 9.76 -17.23
CA PHE A 299 -7.72 8.89 -16.83
C PHE A 299 -7.99 7.39 -16.92
N ALA A 300 -9.19 6.99 -17.38
CA ALA A 300 -9.57 5.60 -17.68
C ALA A 300 -9.00 4.57 -16.67
N ALA A 301 -8.38 3.49 -17.16
CA ALA A 301 -7.80 2.41 -16.34
C ALA A 301 -6.45 2.75 -15.70
N ALA A 302 -5.91 3.97 -15.86
CA ALA A 302 -4.61 4.35 -15.30
C ALA A 302 -4.67 4.74 -13.81
N VAL A 303 -5.86 5.04 -13.29
CA VAL A 303 -6.09 5.19 -11.84
C VAL A 303 -6.51 3.83 -11.30
N GLU A 304 -5.58 3.17 -10.61
CA GLU A 304 -5.82 1.90 -9.91
C GLU A 304 -6.13 2.12 -8.43
N THR A 305 -5.52 3.13 -7.83
CA THR A 305 -5.78 3.56 -6.45
C THR A 305 -6.40 4.94 -6.48
N ASP A 306 -7.69 5.02 -6.17
CA ASP A 306 -8.44 6.28 -6.12
C ASP A 306 -8.19 7.03 -4.80
N VAL A 307 -7.74 8.28 -4.90
CA VAL A 307 -7.50 9.19 -3.78
C VAL A 307 -8.34 10.48 -3.85
N GLU A 308 -9.44 10.47 -4.64
CA GLU A 308 -10.28 11.66 -4.86
C GLU A 308 -10.73 12.31 -3.56
N SER A 309 -11.30 11.52 -2.64
CA SER A 309 -11.85 12.02 -1.38
C SER A 309 -10.79 12.64 -0.46
N ALA A 310 -9.54 12.19 -0.59
CA ALA A 310 -8.44 12.65 0.25
C ALA A 310 -7.73 13.88 -0.31
N MET A 311 -7.71 14.04 -1.65
CA MET A 311 -6.95 15.12 -2.30
C MET A 311 -7.82 16.23 -2.87
N LEU A 312 -8.96 15.92 -3.50
CA LEU A 312 -9.73 16.89 -4.27
C LEU A 312 -10.24 18.04 -3.39
N GLY A 313 -9.67 19.23 -3.60
CA GLY A 313 -10.01 20.41 -2.81
C GLY A 313 -9.47 20.40 -1.37
N VAL A 314 -8.63 19.43 -1.03
CA VAL A 314 -8.02 19.25 0.29
C VAL A 314 -6.52 19.53 0.23
N ASN A 315 -5.77 18.75 -0.54
CA ASN A 315 -4.33 18.89 -0.70
C ASN A 315 -3.87 18.47 -2.12
N ALA A 316 -2.88 19.18 -2.67
CA ALA A 316 -2.26 18.89 -3.95
C ALA A 316 -1.13 17.84 -3.87
N SER A 317 -0.66 17.49 -2.68
CA SER A 317 0.51 16.65 -2.47
C SER A 317 0.17 15.27 -1.90
N LEU A 318 0.81 14.24 -2.45
CA LEU A 318 0.78 12.88 -1.91
C LEU A 318 2.19 12.25 -1.95
N TRP A 319 2.47 11.36 -1.02
CA TRP A 319 3.72 10.63 -0.88
C TRP A 319 3.48 9.16 -1.10
N MET A 320 4.24 8.53 -2.01
CA MET A 320 4.18 7.10 -2.29
C MET A 320 5.51 6.45 -1.95
N ARG A 321 5.47 5.25 -1.39
CA ARG A 321 6.63 4.40 -1.08
C ARG A 321 6.40 3.01 -1.66
N ILE A 322 7.23 2.64 -2.63
CA ILE A 322 7.13 1.40 -3.40
C ILE A 322 8.40 0.57 -3.11
N PRO A 323 8.27 -0.53 -2.35
CA PRO A 323 9.40 -1.42 -2.10
C PRO A 323 9.79 -2.14 -3.39
N LEU A 324 11.10 -2.32 -3.59
CA LEU A 324 11.63 -3.07 -4.73
C LEU A 324 12.86 -3.88 -4.33
N GLU A 325 13.08 -4.98 -5.05
CA GLU A 325 14.26 -5.83 -4.89
C GLU A 325 15.17 -5.66 -6.08
N VAL A 326 16.40 -5.22 -5.82
CA VAL A 326 17.43 -5.03 -6.84
C VAL A 326 18.25 -6.30 -6.97
N PRO A 327 18.39 -6.87 -8.18
CA PRO A 327 19.24 -8.04 -8.43
C PRO A 327 20.72 -7.67 -8.36
N ASP A 328 21.62 -8.64 -8.59
CA ASP A 328 23.05 -8.40 -8.72
C ASP A 328 23.36 -7.23 -9.68
N THR A 329 23.88 -6.15 -9.10
CA THR A 329 24.11 -4.88 -9.79
C THR A 329 25.26 -4.94 -10.78
N SER A 330 26.11 -5.98 -10.74
CA SER A 330 27.21 -6.17 -11.70
C SER A 330 26.74 -6.37 -13.14
N THR A 331 25.45 -6.63 -13.32
CA THR A 331 24.80 -6.84 -14.62
C THR A 331 23.97 -5.64 -15.10
N ILE A 332 23.89 -4.56 -14.31
CA ILE A 332 23.03 -3.41 -14.59
C ILE A 332 23.87 -2.28 -15.22
N ASP A 333 23.77 -2.14 -16.54
CA ASP A 333 24.44 -1.06 -17.29
C ASP A 333 23.57 0.22 -17.40
N MET A 334 22.25 0.07 -17.27
CA MET A 334 21.30 1.16 -17.39
C MET A 334 20.13 1.00 -16.41
N LEU A 335 19.74 2.10 -15.77
CA LEU A 335 18.52 2.19 -14.97
C LEU A 335 17.61 3.27 -15.56
N GLN A 336 16.34 2.90 -15.77
CA GLN A 336 15.32 3.80 -16.29
C GLN A 336 14.13 3.87 -15.34
N LEU A 337 13.67 5.10 -15.05
CA LEU A 337 12.36 5.35 -14.44
C LEU A 337 11.36 5.61 -15.57
N ARG A 338 10.30 4.82 -15.62
CA ARG A 338 9.19 5.02 -16.56
C ARG A 338 7.99 5.54 -15.78
N MET A 339 7.54 6.76 -16.07
CA MET A 339 6.50 7.43 -15.28
C MET A 339 5.37 7.97 -16.16
N GLN A 340 4.13 7.67 -15.79
CA GLN A 340 2.94 8.41 -16.22
C GLN A 340 2.55 9.38 -15.10
N TYR A 341 2.24 10.62 -15.43
CA TYR A 341 1.90 11.65 -14.46
C TYR A 341 1.09 12.78 -15.11
N ASN A 342 0.20 13.40 -14.33
CA ASN A 342 -0.60 14.54 -14.82
C ASN A 342 0.00 15.89 -14.49
N ASP A 343 0.27 16.13 -13.21
CA ASP A 343 0.76 17.43 -12.76
C ASP A 343 2.27 17.38 -12.56
N GLY A 344 2.76 17.08 -11.37
CA GLY A 344 4.19 17.03 -11.08
C GLY A 344 4.59 15.85 -10.19
N PHE A 345 5.89 15.58 -10.17
CA PHE A 345 6.46 14.67 -9.20
C PHE A 345 7.93 14.96 -8.88
N VAL A 346 8.37 14.46 -7.74
CA VAL A 346 9.79 14.20 -7.44
C VAL A 346 9.95 12.74 -7.06
N ALA A 347 10.90 12.05 -7.68
CA ALA A 347 11.20 10.65 -7.44
C ALA A 347 12.54 10.50 -6.73
N TYR A 348 12.58 9.59 -5.76
CA TYR A 348 13.74 9.28 -4.93
C TYR A 348 13.98 7.78 -4.91
N LEU A 349 15.24 7.38 -4.83
CA LEU A 349 15.66 6.02 -4.54
C LEU A 349 16.48 6.05 -3.24
N ASP A 350 15.95 5.44 -2.19
CA ASP A 350 16.53 5.45 -0.83
C ASP A 350 16.91 6.86 -0.34
N GLY A 351 16.00 7.82 -0.53
CA GLY A 351 16.22 9.22 -0.17
C GLY A 351 17.02 10.04 -1.18
N GLN A 352 17.73 9.42 -2.13
CA GLN A 352 18.44 10.14 -3.19
C GLN A 352 17.47 10.53 -4.30
N GLU A 353 17.32 11.82 -4.59
CA GLU A 353 16.52 12.28 -5.73
C GLU A 353 17.11 11.74 -7.06
N ILE A 354 16.27 11.07 -7.85
CA ILE A 354 16.64 10.48 -9.14
C ILE A 354 15.99 11.20 -10.32
N ALA A 355 14.84 11.83 -10.13
CA ALA A 355 14.13 12.56 -11.17
C ALA A 355 13.12 13.54 -10.59
N ARG A 356 12.79 14.58 -11.36
CA ARG A 356 11.68 15.49 -11.08
C ARG A 356 11.04 16.04 -12.34
N ARG A 357 9.73 16.30 -12.29
CA ARG A 357 8.97 16.98 -13.35
C ARG A 357 7.94 17.92 -12.71
N ASN A 358 7.86 19.13 -13.23
CA ASN A 358 6.91 20.16 -12.79
C ASN A 358 6.89 20.43 -11.27
N ALA A 359 7.92 20.06 -10.52
CA ALA A 359 7.99 20.27 -9.08
C ALA A 359 8.55 21.66 -8.70
N PRO A 360 8.05 22.29 -7.63
CA PRO A 360 8.73 23.42 -7.01
C PRO A 360 10.19 23.10 -6.64
N VAL A 361 10.99 24.15 -6.44
CA VAL A 361 12.41 23.99 -6.05
C VAL A 361 12.52 23.20 -4.75
N THR A 362 11.69 23.56 -3.78
CA THR A 362 11.58 22.89 -2.48
C THR A 362 10.11 22.52 -2.26
N PRO A 363 9.70 21.30 -2.57
CA PRO A 363 8.35 20.85 -2.32
C PRO A 363 8.14 20.64 -0.81
N HIS A 364 6.93 20.97 -0.36
CA HIS A 364 6.40 20.77 0.98
C HIS A 364 5.21 19.79 0.92
N TRP A 365 4.73 19.35 2.08
CA TRP A 365 3.56 18.46 2.20
C TRP A 365 2.28 18.97 1.51
N ASP A 366 2.19 20.27 1.18
CA ASP A 366 1.05 20.92 0.51
C ASP A 366 1.38 21.53 -0.87
N SER A 367 2.55 21.22 -1.41
CA SER A 367 2.99 21.82 -2.66
C SER A 367 2.18 21.35 -3.86
N ALA A 368 1.88 22.29 -4.75
CA ALA A 368 1.27 22.01 -6.05
C ALA A 368 2.33 22.00 -7.16
N ALA A 369 2.02 21.31 -8.25
CA ALA A 369 2.83 21.37 -9.45
C ALA A 369 2.93 22.79 -10.03
N THR A 370 4.06 23.06 -10.67
CA THR A 370 4.41 24.35 -11.30
C THR A 370 3.91 24.47 -12.75
N ALA A 371 3.43 23.37 -13.33
CA ALA A 371 2.88 23.30 -14.68
C ALA A 371 1.88 22.15 -14.77
N THR A 372 0.93 22.28 -15.70
CA THR A 372 -0.09 21.28 -16.00
C THR A 372 0.24 20.52 -17.28
N ARG A 373 -0.32 19.32 -17.44
CA ARG A 373 -0.26 18.54 -18.70
C ARG A 373 -1.65 18.22 -19.20
N THR A 374 -1.77 17.95 -20.49
CA THR A 374 -3.01 17.43 -21.05
C THR A 374 -3.19 15.95 -20.69
N VAL A 375 -4.43 15.49 -20.60
CA VAL A 375 -4.78 14.08 -20.37
C VAL A 375 -4.00 13.14 -21.30
N ALA A 376 -3.95 13.46 -22.60
CA ALA A 376 -3.27 12.65 -23.59
C ALA A 376 -1.74 12.55 -23.35
N GLU A 377 -1.11 13.61 -22.85
CA GLU A 377 0.30 13.60 -22.48
C GLU A 377 0.55 12.81 -21.19
N SER A 378 -0.43 12.77 -20.29
CA SER A 378 -0.32 12.11 -18.98
C SER A 378 -0.44 10.60 -19.05
N LEU A 379 -1.18 10.09 -20.04
CA LEU A 379 -1.34 8.65 -20.31
C LEU A 379 -0.15 8.04 -21.08
N VAL A 380 0.88 8.82 -21.40
CA VAL A 380 2.09 8.33 -22.08
C VAL A 380 3.24 8.27 -21.09
N TYR A 381 3.87 7.10 -20.98
CA TYR A 381 5.10 6.94 -20.19
C TYR A 381 6.21 7.86 -20.70
N GLU A 382 6.75 8.68 -19.80
CA GLU A 382 8.04 9.33 -19.98
C GLU A 382 9.14 8.39 -19.48
N GLU A 383 10.19 8.21 -20.26
CA GLU A 383 11.34 7.39 -19.90
C GLU A 383 12.53 8.25 -19.49
N LEU A 384 12.98 8.06 -18.25
CA LEU A 384 14.00 8.88 -17.60
C LEU A 384 15.21 8.02 -17.30
N ASN A 385 16.36 8.38 -17.88
CA ASN A 385 17.62 7.75 -17.51
C ASN A 385 18.00 8.21 -16.09
N VAL A 386 18.08 7.25 -15.18
CA VAL A 386 18.45 7.45 -13.77
C VAL A 386 19.72 6.67 -13.42
N SER A 387 20.51 6.26 -14.41
CA SER A 387 21.74 5.48 -14.24
C SER A 387 22.80 6.16 -13.37
N SER A 388 22.66 7.45 -13.04
CA SER A 388 23.55 8.15 -12.11
C SER A 388 23.61 7.53 -10.71
N VAL A 389 22.59 6.77 -10.30
CA VAL A 389 22.55 6.08 -9.00
C VAL A 389 23.16 4.68 -9.01
N LEU A 390 23.60 4.17 -10.17
CA LEU A 390 24.18 2.81 -10.25
C LEU A 390 25.41 2.64 -9.33
N GLY A 391 26.15 3.72 -9.06
CA GLY A 391 27.30 3.69 -8.16
C GLY A 391 26.95 3.55 -6.67
N THR A 392 25.71 3.84 -6.28
CA THR A 392 25.19 3.71 -4.90
C THR A 392 24.25 2.52 -4.74
N LEU A 393 23.67 2.04 -5.84
CA LEU A 393 22.78 0.88 -5.88
C LEU A 393 23.49 -0.40 -5.40
N GLN A 394 22.83 -1.17 -4.55
CA GLN A 394 23.32 -2.46 -4.05
C GLN A 394 22.35 -3.57 -4.47
N GLU A 395 22.77 -4.82 -4.33
CA GLU A 395 21.86 -5.95 -4.42
C GLU A 395 21.00 -6.01 -3.13
N GLY A 396 19.70 -6.23 -3.27
CA GLY A 396 18.75 -6.42 -2.17
C GLY A 396 17.62 -5.39 -2.11
N ALA A 397 17.11 -5.14 -0.91
CA ALA A 397 15.93 -4.31 -0.68
C ALA A 397 16.22 -2.82 -0.85
N HIS A 398 15.34 -2.15 -1.59
CA HIS A 398 15.41 -0.73 -1.90
C HIS A 398 14.01 -0.10 -1.86
N MET A 399 13.95 1.23 -1.79
CA MET A 399 12.71 2.00 -1.73
C MET A 399 12.66 3.05 -2.83
N LEU A 400 11.69 2.92 -3.75
CA LEU A 400 11.32 3.98 -4.67
C LEU A 400 10.24 4.83 -4.01
N ALA A 401 10.55 6.11 -3.77
CA ALA A 401 9.61 7.05 -3.18
C ALA A 401 9.22 8.13 -4.19
N ILE A 402 7.94 8.47 -4.28
CA ILE A 402 7.40 9.48 -5.21
C ILE A 402 6.59 10.52 -4.44
N HIS A 403 7.00 11.79 -4.54
CA HIS A 403 6.18 12.93 -4.12
C HIS A 403 5.35 13.38 -5.33
N GLY A 404 4.06 13.02 -5.37
CA GLY A 404 3.10 13.53 -6.35
C GLY A 404 2.58 14.92 -5.97
N LEU A 405 2.36 15.78 -6.95
CA LEU A 405 2.06 17.22 -6.80
C LEU A 405 0.89 17.69 -7.64
#